data_AF-A0A0J0XBR5-F1
#
_entry.id   AF-A0A0J0XBR5-F1
#
_cell.length_a   1.000
_cell.length_b   1.000
_cell.length_c   1.000
_cell.angle_alpha   90.00
_cell.angle_beta   90.00
_cell.angle_gamma   90.00
#
_symmetry.space_group_name_H-M   'P 1'
#
loop_
_entity.id
_entity.type
_entity.pdbx_description
1 polymer ?
#
loop_
_entity_poly.entity_id
_entity_poly.type
_entity_poly.pdbx_seq_one_letter_code
_entity_poly.pdbx_strand_id
1 'polypeptide(L)'
;MAMEVEDTKTPWADVTDKILSYDPDTKNVTKLQVYAPGWKQGHGTYTHPYWEEIFVVSGKVYDHTIKRWVYPGEYACRPPGQKHGPFECAPDEGAVVLLINTPSWPKE
;
A
#
# COMPACT_ATOMS: atom_id res chain seq x y z
N MET A 1 15.65 -7.79 17.62
CA MET A 1 15.64 -6.31 17.61
C MET A 1 14.44 -5.88 16.81
N ALA A 2 13.47 -5.18 17.41
CA ALA A 2 12.46 -4.49 16.63
C ALA A 2 13.18 -3.33 15.95
N MET A 3 13.42 -3.44 14.65
CA MET A 3 13.93 -2.30 13.89
C MET A 3 12.87 -1.21 14.00
N GLU A 4 13.25 -0.06 14.56
CA GLU A 4 12.44 1.14 14.53
C GLU A 4 12.09 1.45 13.07
N VAL A 5 10.90 1.99 12.84
CA VAL A 5 10.43 2.35 11.52
C VAL A 5 11.37 3.45 11.01
N GLU A 6 12.39 3.13 10.20
CA GLU A 6 13.10 4.15 9.46
C GLU A 6 12.17 4.62 8.34
N ASP A 7 11.41 5.67 8.66
CA ASP A 7 10.39 6.34 7.87
C ASP A 7 10.99 6.86 6.56
N THR A 8 10.90 6.09 5.48
CA THR A 8 11.07 6.72 4.16
C THR A 8 9.84 7.59 3.91
N LYS A 9 10.05 8.89 3.74
CA LYS A 9 8.99 9.83 3.31
C LYS A 9 8.39 9.29 2.02
N THR A 10 7.12 8.91 2.08
CA THR A 10 6.35 8.67 0.87
C THR A 10 6.03 10.02 0.21
N PRO A 11 5.63 10.06 -1.07
CA PRO A 11 5.13 11.29 -1.69
C PRO A 11 3.81 11.78 -1.08
N TRP A 12 3.19 11.03 -0.16
CA TRP A 12 1.94 11.37 0.49
C TRP A 12 2.20 11.87 1.91
N ALA A 13 1.60 13.02 2.24
CA ALA A 13 1.53 13.46 3.63
C ALA A 13 0.81 12.39 4.47
N ASP A 14 1.27 12.20 5.70
CA ASP A 14 0.69 11.29 6.69
C ASP A 14 0.65 9.81 6.26
N VAL A 15 1.55 9.42 5.35
CA VAL A 15 1.84 8.03 5.01
C VAL A 15 3.35 7.77 5.14
N THR A 16 3.71 6.72 5.87
CA THR A 16 5.10 6.27 5.99
C THR A 16 5.27 4.85 5.47
N ASP A 17 6.45 4.55 4.94
CA ASP A 17 6.81 3.21 4.51
C ASP A 17 7.89 2.66 5.45
N LYS A 18 7.67 1.43 5.94
CA LYS A 18 8.69 0.58 6.57
C LYS A 18 9.16 -0.46 5.58
N ILE A 19 10.35 -0.29 5.01
CA ILE A 19 10.94 -1.28 4.10
C ILE A 19 11.35 -2.52 4.90
N LEU A 20 10.82 -3.69 4.52
CA LEU A 20 11.13 -4.98 5.16
C LEU A 20 12.17 -5.78 4.36
N SER A 21 12.10 -5.69 3.04
CA SER A 21 13.06 -6.28 2.10
C SER A 21 13.10 -5.44 0.84
N TYR A 22 14.29 -5.23 0.28
CA TYR A 22 14.47 -4.51 -0.97
C TYR A 22 15.65 -5.07 -1.74
N ASP A 23 15.42 -5.35 -3.02
CA ASP A 23 16.46 -5.74 -3.97
C ASP A 23 16.80 -4.55 -4.88
N PRO A 24 18.05 -4.03 -4.83
CA PRO A 24 18.44 -2.87 -5.62
C PRO A 24 18.53 -3.15 -7.12
N ASP A 25 18.68 -4.39 -7.57
CA ASP A 25 18.81 -4.72 -8.99
C ASP A 25 17.43 -4.84 -9.64
N THR A 26 16.52 -5.57 -8.98
CA THR A 26 15.17 -5.80 -9.49
C THR A 26 14.16 -4.73 -9.10
N LYS A 27 14.45 -3.94 -8.06
CA LYS A 27 13.52 -3.03 -7.40
C LYS A 27 12.33 -3.72 -6.74
N ASN A 28 12.38 -5.05 -6.56
CA ASN A 28 11.40 -5.77 -5.76
C ASN A 28 11.45 -5.24 -4.32
N VAL A 29 10.28 -5.02 -3.75
CA VAL A 29 10.18 -4.48 -2.40
C VAL A 29 9.03 -5.13 -1.64
N THR A 30 9.32 -5.50 -0.39
CA THR A 30 8.30 -5.81 0.61
C THR A 30 8.35 -4.73 1.67
N LYS A 31 7.21 -4.13 1.98
CA LYS A 31 7.12 -3.02 2.93
C LYS A 31 5.80 -3.01 3.69
N LEU A 32 5.79 -2.37 4.85
CA LEU A 32 4.54 -1.92 5.48
C LEU A 32 4.30 -0.47 5.08
N GLN A 33 3.15 -0.19 4.50
CA GLN A 33 2.67 1.18 4.34
C GLN A 33 1.72 1.50 5.49
N VAL A 34 2.01 2.58 6.19
CA VAL A 34 1.28 3.03 7.38
C VAL A 34 0.58 4.33 7.03
N TYR A 35 -0.75 4.33 7.10
CA TYR A 35 -1.59 5.48 6.85
C TYR A 35 -2.10 6.03 8.19
N ALA A 36 -2.06 7.35 8.37
CA ALA A 36 -2.63 8.00 9.54
C ALA A 36 -4.19 7.91 9.56
N PRO A 37 -4.81 8.03 10.74
CA PRO A 37 -6.27 8.18 10.85
C PRO A 37 -6.80 9.32 9.97
N GLY A 38 -7.91 9.05 9.29
CA GLY A 38 -8.57 10.01 8.40
C GLY A 38 -7.78 10.38 7.14
N TRP A 39 -6.65 9.72 6.87
CA TRP A 39 -5.88 9.97 5.65
C TRP A 39 -6.76 9.80 4.41
N LYS A 40 -6.61 10.71 3.45
CA LYS A 40 -7.29 10.64 2.16
C LYS A 40 -6.28 10.85 1.04
N GLN A 41 -6.35 10.00 0.04
CA GLN A 41 -5.58 10.17 -1.17
C GLN A 41 -6.01 11.44 -1.91
N GLY A 42 -5.07 12.38 -2.12
CA GLY A 42 -5.37 13.69 -2.68
C GLY A 42 -5.80 13.71 -4.16
N HIS A 43 -5.39 12.73 -4.96
CA HIS A 43 -5.66 12.72 -6.40
C HIS A 43 -5.96 11.33 -6.97
N GLY A 44 -7.06 11.24 -7.72
CA GLY A 44 -7.33 10.24 -8.77
C GLY A 44 -7.22 8.76 -8.39
N THR A 45 -7.30 7.90 -9.39
CA THR A 45 -6.91 6.48 -9.25
C THR A 45 -5.41 6.36 -9.51
N TYR A 46 -4.75 5.41 -8.85
CA TYR A 46 -3.37 5.04 -9.16
C TYR A 46 -3.32 3.83 -10.09
N THR A 47 -2.21 3.74 -10.82
CA THR A 47 -1.83 2.59 -11.63
C THR A 47 -0.31 2.49 -11.62
N HIS A 48 0.22 1.27 -11.73
CA HIS A 48 1.64 1.01 -11.76
C HIS A 48 1.97 -0.11 -12.76
N PRO A 49 3.21 -0.17 -13.29
CA PRO A 49 3.60 -1.10 -14.35
C PRO A 49 4.13 -2.43 -13.81
N TYR A 50 3.77 -2.83 -12.58
CA TYR A 50 4.27 -4.02 -11.90
C TYR A 50 3.14 -4.75 -11.16
N TRP A 51 3.39 -5.98 -10.72
CA TRP A 51 2.49 -6.69 -9.82
C TRP A 51 2.61 -6.10 -8.42
N GLU A 52 1.48 -5.80 -7.80
CA GLU A 52 1.39 -5.41 -6.40
C GLU A 52 0.40 -6.31 -5.68
N GLU A 53 0.86 -6.95 -4.63
CA GLU A 53 0.02 -7.67 -3.70
C GLU A 53 -0.08 -6.89 -2.39
N ILE A 54 -1.29 -6.85 -1.83
CA ILE A 54 -1.54 -6.21 -0.55
C ILE A 54 -2.20 -7.17 0.44
N PHE A 55 -1.87 -6.99 1.71
CA PHE A 55 -2.57 -7.63 2.82
C PHE A 55 -2.78 -6.60 3.94
N VAL A 56 -4.02 -6.41 4.36
CA VAL A 56 -4.33 -5.45 5.43
C VAL A 56 -3.99 -6.08 6.78
N VAL A 57 -3.04 -5.48 7.49
CA VAL A 57 -2.56 -5.95 8.79
C VAL A 57 -3.42 -5.41 9.92
N SER A 58 -3.75 -4.12 9.89
CA SER A 58 -4.61 -3.46 10.89
C SER A 58 -5.31 -2.23 10.33
N GLY A 59 -6.39 -1.81 11.00
CA GLY A 59 -7.23 -0.69 10.54
C GLY A 59 -7.98 -1.04 9.26
N LYS A 60 -8.35 -0.04 8.46
CA LYS A 60 -9.05 -0.28 7.18
C LYS A 60 -8.86 0.86 6.19
N VAL A 61 -8.93 0.51 4.90
CA VAL A 61 -8.90 1.47 3.79
C VAL A 61 -10.16 1.32 2.94
N TYR A 62 -10.83 2.41 2.62
CA TYR A 62 -11.93 2.42 1.66
C TYR A 62 -11.34 2.58 0.27
N ASP A 63 -11.62 1.63 -0.63
CA ASP A 63 -11.21 1.70 -2.02
C ASP A 63 -12.40 2.16 -2.88
N HIS A 64 -12.27 3.37 -3.46
CA HIS A 64 -13.32 3.96 -4.27
C HIS A 64 -13.55 3.24 -5.62
N THR A 65 -12.60 2.43 -6.12
CA THR A 65 -12.82 1.63 -7.34
C THR A 65 -13.80 0.49 -7.12
N ILE A 66 -13.70 -0.19 -5.97
CA ILE A 66 -14.56 -1.33 -5.61
C ILE A 66 -15.69 -0.94 -4.63
N LYS A 67 -15.71 0.32 -4.20
CA LYS A 67 -16.75 0.94 -3.36
C LYS A 67 -17.01 0.20 -2.05
N ARG A 68 -15.94 -0.19 -1.36
CA ARG A 68 -16.03 -0.83 -0.04
C ARG A 68 -14.78 -0.60 0.79
N TRP A 69 -14.95 -0.78 2.10
CA TRP A 69 -13.84 -0.97 3.02
C TRP A 69 -13.13 -2.30 2.75
N VAL A 70 -11.81 -2.26 2.83
CA VAL A 70 -10.90 -3.40 2.86
C VAL A 70 -10.39 -3.54 4.30
N TYR A 71 -10.63 -4.69 4.90
CA TYR A 71 -10.48 -4.95 6.34
C TYR A 71 -9.24 -5.79 6.67
N PRO A 72 -8.81 -5.83 7.95
CA PRO A 72 -7.71 -6.69 8.37
C PRO A 72 -7.95 -8.16 7.99
N GLY A 73 -6.92 -8.80 7.47
CA GLY A 73 -7.01 -10.17 6.96
C GLY A 73 -7.43 -10.28 5.49
N GLU A 74 -7.88 -9.21 4.86
CA GLU A 74 -8.16 -9.22 3.42
C GLU A 74 -6.89 -9.02 2.59
N TYR A 75 -6.88 -9.71 1.44
CA TYR A 75 -5.82 -9.71 0.45
C TYR A 75 -6.34 -9.19 -0.89
N ALA A 76 -5.49 -8.51 -1.65
CA ALA A 76 -5.75 -8.22 -3.05
C ALA A 76 -4.47 -8.30 -3.88
N CYS A 77 -4.62 -8.72 -5.14
CA CYS A 77 -3.57 -8.70 -6.15
C CYS A 77 -3.95 -7.68 -7.23
N ARG A 78 -3.02 -6.81 -7.60
CA ARG A 78 -3.16 -5.79 -8.64
C ARG A 78 -2.12 -6.08 -9.73
N PRO A 79 -2.53 -6.65 -10.88
CA PRO A 79 -1.66 -6.81 -12.03
C PRO A 79 -1.22 -5.44 -12.59
N PRO A 80 -0.14 -5.42 -13.39
CA PRO A 80 0.30 -4.22 -14.09
C PRO A 80 -0.85 -3.51 -14.82
N GLY A 81 -0.99 -2.20 -14.62
CA GLY A 81 -2.00 -1.38 -15.26
C GLY A 81 -3.37 -1.34 -14.56
N GLN A 82 -3.63 -2.15 -13.53
CA GLN A 82 -4.89 -2.09 -12.81
C GLN A 82 -5.07 -0.73 -12.10
N LYS A 83 -6.16 -0.02 -12.42
CA LYS A 83 -6.57 1.18 -11.71
C LYS A 83 -7.12 0.83 -10.34
N HIS A 84 -6.70 1.53 -9.30
CA HIS A 84 -7.14 1.32 -7.91
C HIS A 84 -7.15 2.63 -7.11
N GLY A 85 -7.90 2.67 -6.01
CA GLY A 85 -8.14 3.88 -5.25
C GLY A 85 -9.16 4.86 -5.89
N PRO A 86 -9.11 6.16 -5.59
CA PRO A 86 -8.42 6.74 -4.44
C PRO A 86 -8.78 6.00 -3.16
N PHE A 87 -7.92 6.09 -2.16
CA PHE A 87 -8.15 5.46 -0.86
C PHE A 87 -8.45 6.50 0.22
N GLU A 88 -9.23 6.09 1.23
CA GLU A 88 -9.35 6.83 2.48
C GLU A 88 -9.31 5.89 3.68
N CYS A 89 -8.71 6.33 4.78
CA CYS A 89 -8.77 5.64 6.07
C CYS A 89 -9.95 6.18 6.89
N ALA A 90 -10.44 5.38 7.83
CA ALA A 90 -11.49 5.84 8.73
C ALA A 90 -11.00 7.02 9.61
N PRO A 91 -11.88 7.97 10.01
CA PRO A 91 -11.44 9.18 10.70
C PRO A 91 -10.72 8.94 12.04
N ASP A 92 -11.10 7.88 12.74
CA ASP A 92 -10.64 7.51 14.08
C ASP A 92 -9.55 6.42 14.07
N GLU A 93 -9.27 5.83 12.91
CA GLU A 93 -8.25 4.77 12.77
C GLU A 93 -7.49 4.87 11.45
N GLY A 94 -6.18 4.70 11.52
CA GLY A 94 -5.33 4.58 10.34
C GLY A 94 -5.44 3.20 9.69
N ALA A 95 -4.44 2.84 8.88
CA ALA A 95 -4.28 1.49 8.39
C ALA A 95 -2.81 1.11 8.29
N VAL A 96 -2.51 -0.17 8.50
CA VAL A 96 -1.21 -0.76 8.16
C VAL A 96 -1.46 -1.83 7.12
N VAL A 97 -0.80 -1.67 5.97
CA VAL A 97 -0.93 -2.58 4.84
C VAL A 97 0.44 -3.14 4.51
N LEU A 98 0.56 -4.46 4.43
CA LEU A 98 1.72 -5.11 3.84
C LEU A 98 1.61 -4.99 2.32
N LEU A 99 2.63 -4.44 1.68
CA LEU A 99 2.75 -4.36 0.23
C LEU A 99 3.92 -5.23 -0.22
N ILE A 100 3.69 -6.00 -1.28
CA ILE A 100 4.71 -6.76 -2.00
C ILE A 100 4.63 -6.30 -3.46
N ASN A 101 5.66 -5.57 -3.90
CA ASN A 101 5.75 -5.06 -5.26
C ASN A 101 6.88 -5.82 -5.96
N THR A 102 6.57 -6.43 -7.10
CA THR A 102 7.53 -7.24 -7.84
C THR A 102 7.75 -6.73 -9.28
N PRO A 103 8.47 -5.61 -9.48
CA PRO A 103 8.78 -5.08 -10.80
C PRO A 103 9.50 -6.05 -11.75
N SER A 104 10.24 -7.03 -11.21
CA SER A 104 10.91 -8.04 -12.06
C SER A 104 10.02 -9.18 -12.53
N TRP A 105 8.82 -9.33 -11.98
CA TRP A 105 7.94 -10.46 -12.34
C TRP A 105 7.38 -10.26 -13.77
N PRO A 106 7.29 -11.32 -14.59
CA PRO A 106 6.70 -11.24 -15.92
C PRO A 106 5.31 -10.61 -15.93
N LYS A 107 5.05 -9.77 -16.92
CA LYS A 107 3.79 -9.00 -17.05
C LYS A 107 2.78 -9.68 -17.98
N GLU A 108 3.15 -10.84 -18.50
CA GLU A 108 2.45 -11.67 -19.48
C GLU A 108 2.11 -13.03 -18.87
#